data_AF-A0A1Y2H7I2-F1
#
_entry.id   AF-A0A1Y2H7I2-F1
#
_cell.length_a   1.000
_cell.length_b   1.000
_cell.length_c   1.000
_cell.angle_alpha   90.00
_cell.angle_beta   90.00
_cell.angle_gamma   90.00
#
_symmetry.space_group_name_H-M   'P 1'
#
loop_
_entity.id
_entity.type
_entity.pdbx_description
1 polymer ?
#
loop_
_entity_poly.entity_id
_entity_poly.type
_entity_poly.pdbx_seq_one_letter_code
_entity_poly.pdbx_strand_id
1 'polypeptide(L)'
;MASNGIGNDLELVERVELRFALADTDTQLASAVDSFLVPLIGKLSSTTPGVQAKVMQLLSHINARIKAAPQIALPVKPLIVHLLAGANTATIARNFSVVYLELALDRASTNSKTDRAQFAPLLLAAIPAAIGSTDPAKHPLTLKLASLVARSATNALDFPPLSPAALAARDTLFAALATDAEWATIHDALAYALRQPSGLPNLTNGEQWSTAKRTLISLIHWWTPADKAAWARSYALFVGTCDPVAIVADHAETTWRKNKVDVEDARLVKAILGLYLAQPTEQETPTPATVAVKTKVLAWVVKSKTAANAFPELLKVVFDAMFGKGTTAKIQAGGVGFLQWVARSVCLYLPIRDLFAGADMTDTCRRINPFWTVLLPFWFPEL
;
A
#
# COMPACT_ATOMS: atom_id res chain seq x y z
N MET A 1 -22.06 5.41 -41.54
CA MET A 1 -22.80 5.71 -40.28
C MET A 1 -21.90 6.15 -39.12
N ALA A 2 -20.60 6.44 -39.33
CA ALA A 2 -19.68 6.88 -38.26
C ALA A 2 -19.60 8.41 -38.04
N SER A 3 -20.28 9.23 -38.86
CA SER A 3 -20.19 10.71 -38.79
C SER A 3 -21.15 11.37 -37.79
N ASN A 4 -22.25 10.71 -37.38
CA ASN A 4 -23.26 11.31 -36.50
C ASN A 4 -22.87 11.35 -35.00
N GLY A 5 -21.83 10.63 -34.58
CA GLY A 5 -21.35 10.64 -33.19
C GLY A 5 -20.37 11.79 -32.87
N ILE A 6 -19.70 12.33 -33.90
CA ILE A 6 -18.59 13.29 -33.74
C ILE A 6 -19.12 14.68 -33.33
N GLY A 7 -20.25 15.12 -33.90
CA GLY A 7 -20.88 16.41 -33.55
C GLY A 7 -21.62 16.39 -32.21
N ASN A 8 -22.26 15.26 -31.87
CA ASN A 8 -23.12 15.15 -30.70
C ASN A 8 -22.33 15.30 -29.38
N ASP A 9 -21.15 14.69 -29.27
CA ASP A 9 -20.35 14.76 -28.05
C ASP A 9 -19.84 16.17 -27.74
N LEU A 10 -19.46 16.94 -28.76
CA LEU A 10 -19.00 18.32 -28.59
C LEU A 10 -20.17 19.25 -28.22
N GLU A 11 -21.29 19.13 -28.92
CA GLU A 11 -22.52 19.87 -28.58
C GLU A 11 -22.98 19.59 -27.15
N LEU A 12 -22.88 18.34 -26.68
CA LEU A 12 -23.23 17.99 -25.31
C LEU A 12 -22.32 18.68 -24.30
N VAL A 13 -21.01 18.76 -24.57
CA VAL A 13 -20.07 19.49 -23.71
C VAL A 13 -20.35 20.99 -23.71
N GLU A 14 -20.68 21.58 -24.86
CA GLU A 14 -21.07 23.00 -24.97
C GLU A 14 -22.37 23.30 -24.21
N ARG A 15 -23.37 22.42 -24.27
CA ARG A 15 -24.61 22.54 -23.47
C ARG A 15 -24.31 22.49 -21.97
N VAL A 16 -23.37 21.63 -21.55
CA VAL A 16 -22.94 21.57 -20.15
C VAL A 16 -22.18 22.84 -19.76
N GLU A 17 -21.30 23.36 -20.61
CA GLU A 17 -20.62 24.65 -20.39
C GLU A 17 -21.62 25.79 -20.20
N LEU A 18 -22.66 25.87 -21.05
CA LEU A 18 -23.74 26.87 -20.90
C LEU A 18 -24.47 26.72 -19.56
N ARG A 19 -24.75 25.49 -19.11
CA ARG A 19 -25.37 25.26 -17.78
C ARG A 19 -24.49 25.75 -16.64
N PHE A 20 -23.18 25.56 -16.74
CA PHE A 20 -22.26 26.15 -15.76
C PHE A 20 -22.20 27.67 -15.90
N ALA A 21 -22.20 28.23 -17.11
CA ALA A 21 -22.18 29.69 -17.31
C ALA A 21 -23.41 30.39 -16.74
N LEU A 22 -24.59 29.76 -16.83
CA LEU A 22 -25.87 30.30 -16.34
C LEU A 22 -26.12 30.06 -14.84
N ALA A 23 -25.26 29.28 -14.17
CA ALA A 23 -25.41 29.04 -12.74
C ALA A 23 -24.91 30.25 -11.96
N ASP A 24 -25.77 31.21 -11.62
CA ASP A 24 -25.40 32.44 -10.90
C ASP A 24 -25.39 32.27 -9.37
N THR A 25 -26.04 31.20 -8.87
CA THR A 25 -26.14 30.89 -7.44
C THR A 25 -25.34 29.66 -7.05
N ASP A 26 -24.89 29.59 -5.79
CA ASP A 26 -24.18 28.42 -5.25
C ASP A 26 -25.01 27.14 -5.32
N THR A 27 -26.34 27.24 -5.19
CA THR A 27 -27.26 26.10 -5.32
C THR A 27 -27.33 25.55 -6.73
N GLN A 28 -27.37 26.43 -7.74
CA GLN A 28 -27.34 26.02 -9.15
C GLN A 28 -25.98 25.42 -9.51
N LEU A 29 -24.89 26.02 -9.01
CA LEU A 29 -23.54 25.50 -9.19
C LEU A 29 -23.41 24.11 -8.56
N ALA A 30 -23.88 23.92 -7.32
CA ALA A 30 -23.87 22.63 -6.64
C ALA A 30 -24.65 21.56 -7.42
N SER A 31 -25.85 21.88 -7.92
CA SER A 31 -26.65 20.97 -8.74
C SER A 31 -25.96 20.60 -10.06
N ALA A 32 -25.34 21.57 -10.72
CA ALA A 32 -24.58 21.33 -11.95
C ALA A 32 -23.33 20.47 -11.69
N VAL A 33 -22.61 20.71 -10.61
CA VAL A 33 -21.44 19.91 -10.20
C VAL A 33 -21.85 18.47 -9.92
N ASP A 34 -22.91 18.25 -9.13
CA ASP A 34 -23.39 16.91 -8.79
C ASP A 34 -23.79 16.10 -10.04
N SER A 35 -24.45 16.76 -11.00
CA SER A 35 -24.96 16.10 -12.22
C SER A 35 -23.90 15.88 -13.29
N PHE A 36 -22.98 16.82 -13.50
CA PHE A 36 -22.14 16.87 -14.71
C PHE A 36 -20.65 16.67 -14.46
N LEU A 37 -20.14 16.80 -13.23
CA LEU A 37 -18.71 16.70 -12.98
C LEU A 37 -18.13 15.33 -13.39
N VAL A 38 -18.73 14.23 -12.92
CA VAL A 38 -18.24 12.88 -13.21
C VAL A 38 -18.38 12.52 -14.70
N PRO A 39 -19.54 12.79 -15.36
CA PRO A 39 -19.66 12.62 -16.81
C PRO A 39 -18.60 13.40 -17.61
N LEU A 40 -18.29 14.65 -17.22
CA LEU A 40 -17.24 15.44 -17.87
C LEU A 40 -15.86 14.81 -17.72
N ILE A 41 -15.52 14.33 -16.51
CA ILE A 41 -14.25 13.62 -16.27
C ILE A 41 -14.16 12.37 -17.15
N GLY A 42 -15.25 11.62 -17.30
CA GLY A 42 -15.31 10.45 -18.18
C GLY A 42 -15.07 10.78 -19.67
N LYS A 43 -15.38 12.00 -20.11
CA LYS A 43 -15.15 12.45 -21.49
C LYS A 43 -13.70 12.91 -21.77
N LEU A 44 -12.81 12.92 -20.77
CA LEU A 44 -11.39 13.27 -20.95
C LEU A 44 -10.62 12.28 -21.84
N SER A 45 -11.15 11.08 -22.07
CA SER A 45 -10.59 10.10 -23.00
C SER A 45 -11.40 9.93 -24.29
N SER A 46 -12.29 10.88 -24.59
CA SER A 46 -13.02 10.86 -25.87
C SER A 46 -12.04 10.96 -27.04
N THR A 47 -12.24 10.13 -28.06
CA THR A 47 -11.47 10.13 -29.31
C THR A 47 -11.94 11.21 -30.29
N THR A 48 -13.04 11.91 -29.97
CA THR A 48 -13.58 12.99 -30.79
C THR A 48 -12.64 14.21 -30.75
N PRO A 49 -12.20 14.73 -31.92
CA PRO A 49 -11.34 15.91 -31.98
C PRO A 49 -11.93 17.11 -31.24
N GLY A 50 -11.12 17.81 -30.46
CA GLY A 50 -11.53 19.02 -29.74
C GLY A 50 -12.27 18.79 -28.42
N VAL A 51 -12.95 17.65 -28.22
CA VAL A 51 -13.71 17.36 -26.98
C VAL A 51 -12.80 17.35 -25.75
N GLN A 52 -11.67 16.65 -25.80
CA GLN A 52 -10.74 16.60 -24.65
C GLN A 52 -10.23 18.01 -24.27
N ALA A 53 -9.83 18.82 -25.24
CA ALA A 53 -9.35 20.18 -25.01
C ALA A 53 -10.44 21.06 -24.39
N LYS A 54 -11.67 20.96 -24.90
CA LYS A 54 -12.83 21.69 -24.40
C LYS A 54 -13.21 21.26 -22.98
N VAL A 55 -13.21 19.96 -22.70
CA VAL A 55 -13.45 19.43 -21.34
C VAL A 55 -12.38 19.93 -20.37
N MET A 56 -11.09 19.94 -20.77
CA MET A 56 -10.01 20.47 -19.94
C MET A 56 -10.20 21.97 -19.62
N GLN A 57 -10.59 22.77 -20.62
CA GLN A 57 -10.93 24.19 -20.42
C GLN A 57 -12.12 24.34 -19.47
N LEU A 58 -13.19 23.59 -19.67
CA LEU A 58 -14.37 23.63 -18.82
C LEU A 58 -14.05 23.22 -17.37
N LEU A 59 -13.28 22.14 -17.16
CA LEU A 59 -12.83 21.73 -15.83
C LEU A 59 -11.97 22.81 -15.15
N SER A 60 -11.20 23.60 -15.90
CA SER A 60 -10.45 24.73 -15.34
C SER A 60 -11.38 25.84 -14.82
N HIS A 61 -12.44 26.18 -15.58
CA HIS A 61 -13.45 27.15 -15.17
C HIS A 61 -14.24 26.65 -13.96
N ILE A 62 -14.66 25.37 -13.99
CA ILE A 62 -15.33 24.71 -12.87
C ILE A 62 -14.44 24.76 -11.62
N ASN A 63 -13.16 24.44 -11.74
CA ASN A 63 -12.21 24.51 -10.63
C ASN A 63 -12.09 25.90 -10.02
N ALA A 64 -12.04 26.96 -10.83
CA ALA A 64 -11.99 28.34 -10.33
C ALA A 64 -13.23 28.68 -9.49
N ARG A 65 -14.43 28.31 -9.98
CA ARG A 65 -15.69 28.56 -9.28
C ARG A 65 -15.84 27.72 -8.01
N ILE A 66 -15.52 26.43 -8.10
CA ILE A 66 -15.54 25.50 -6.97
C ILE A 66 -14.59 25.98 -5.87
N LYS A 67 -13.40 26.51 -6.20
CA LYS A 67 -12.46 27.09 -5.22
C LYS A 67 -13.00 28.36 -4.56
N ALA A 68 -13.74 29.20 -5.28
CA ALA A 68 -14.38 30.39 -4.73
C ALA A 68 -15.54 30.05 -3.77
N ALA A 69 -16.20 28.90 -3.96
CA ALA A 69 -17.33 28.44 -3.14
C ALA A 69 -16.98 27.14 -2.37
N PRO A 70 -16.26 27.23 -1.22
CA PRO A 70 -15.80 26.07 -0.46
C PRO A 70 -16.94 25.27 0.19
N GLN A 71 -18.12 25.88 0.38
CA GLN A 71 -19.29 25.23 0.98
C GLN A 71 -19.98 24.22 0.04
N ILE A 72 -19.66 24.26 -1.26
CA ILE A 72 -20.26 23.35 -2.23
C ILE A 72 -19.67 21.94 -2.04
N ALA A 73 -20.56 21.00 -1.72
CA ALA A 73 -20.25 19.58 -1.63
C ALA A 73 -19.97 18.99 -3.03
N LEU A 74 -18.99 18.09 -3.08
CA LEU A 74 -18.60 17.38 -4.30
C LEU A 74 -19.16 15.93 -4.26
N PRO A 75 -19.45 15.33 -5.41
CA PRO A 75 -20.07 14.00 -5.50
C PRO A 75 -19.08 12.86 -5.15
N VAL A 76 -18.83 12.63 -3.85
CA VAL A 76 -17.86 11.63 -3.36
C VAL A 76 -18.17 10.22 -3.88
N LYS A 77 -19.40 9.73 -3.69
CA LYS A 77 -19.76 8.36 -4.09
C LYS A 77 -19.67 8.14 -5.60
N PRO A 78 -20.22 9.02 -6.46
CA PRO A 78 -20.02 8.92 -7.91
C PRO A 78 -18.55 8.93 -8.36
N LEU A 79 -17.70 9.74 -7.72
CA LEU A 79 -16.26 9.76 -8.01
C LEU A 79 -15.57 8.43 -7.66
N ILE A 80 -15.93 7.79 -6.52
CA ILE A 80 -15.37 6.48 -6.17
C ILE A 80 -15.86 5.40 -7.14
N VAL A 81 -17.15 5.41 -7.51
CA VAL A 81 -17.69 4.48 -8.51
C VAL A 81 -16.96 4.61 -9.85
N HIS A 82 -16.62 5.84 -10.26
CA HIS A 82 -15.85 6.07 -11.48
C HIS A 82 -14.42 5.51 -11.40
N LEU A 83 -13.80 5.47 -10.21
CA LEU A 83 -12.53 4.78 -9.99
C LEU A 83 -12.66 3.25 -10.00
N LEU A 84 -13.74 2.72 -9.41
CA LEU A 84 -14.03 1.28 -9.37
C LEU A 84 -14.27 0.68 -10.76
N ALA A 85 -14.68 1.49 -11.74
CA ALA A 85 -14.77 1.05 -13.14
C ALA A 85 -13.42 0.63 -13.74
N GLY A 86 -12.30 0.95 -13.06
CA GLY A 86 -10.99 0.35 -13.31
C GLY A 86 -10.53 0.52 -14.74
N ALA A 87 -10.27 -0.59 -15.44
CA ALA A 87 -9.81 -0.62 -16.84
C ALA A 87 -10.71 0.14 -17.81
N ASN A 88 -12.01 0.29 -17.51
CA ASN A 88 -12.96 1.05 -18.34
C ASN A 88 -12.78 2.57 -18.21
N THR A 89 -12.03 3.03 -17.21
CA THR A 89 -11.74 4.45 -16.97
C THR A 89 -10.31 4.75 -17.39
N ALA A 90 -10.12 5.73 -18.27
CA ALA A 90 -8.79 6.14 -18.71
C ALA A 90 -7.95 6.76 -17.57
N THR A 91 -6.63 6.62 -17.63
CA THR A 91 -5.69 7.08 -16.61
C THR A 91 -5.85 8.56 -16.26
N ILE A 92 -6.01 9.43 -17.27
CA ILE A 92 -6.24 10.86 -17.05
C ILE A 92 -7.51 11.10 -16.22
N ALA A 93 -8.59 10.38 -16.53
CA ALA A 93 -9.87 10.49 -15.86
C ALA A 93 -9.80 9.95 -14.40
N ARG A 94 -9.03 8.88 -14.15
CA ARG A 94 -8.74 8.40 -12.79
C ARG A 94 -7.99 9.44 -11.96
N ASN A 95 -6.96 10.08 -12.53
CA ASN A 95 -6.19 11.11 -11.84
C ASN A 95 -7.08 12.30 -11.43
N PHE A 96 -7.93 12.79 -12.34
CA PHE A 96 -8.89 13.84 -12.03
C PHE A 96 -9.89 13.39 -10.96
N SER A 97 -10.37 12.15 -11.00
CA SER A 97 -11.28 11.62 -9.98
C SER A 97 -10.65 11.63 -8.58
N VAL A 98 -9.38 11.23 -8.47
CA VAL A 98 -8.63 11.29 -7.21
C VAL A 98 -8.47 12.74 -6.73
N VAL A 99 -8.14 13.68 -7.61
CA VAL A 99 -8.00 15.11 -7.26
C VAL A 99 -9.32 15.69 -6.74
N TYR A 100 -10.44 15.41 -7.40
CA TYR A 100 -11.75 15.86 -6.92
C TYR A 100 -12.18 15.16 -5.64
N LEU A 101 -11.78 13.90 -5.41
CA LEU A 101 -12.01 13.20 -4.14
C LEU A 101 -11.22 13.81 -2.97
N GLU A 102 -9.95 14.17 -3.20
CA GLU A 102 -9.13 14.89 -2.23
C GLU A 102 -9.84 16.19 -1.82
N LEU A 103 -10.26 16.98 -2.81
CA LEU A 103 -10.98 18.22 -2.60
C LEU A 103 -12.34 18.02 -1.91
N ALA A 104 -13.06 16.95 -2.24
CA ALA A 104 -14.34 16.62 -1.63
C ALA A 104 -14.19 16.25 -0.15
N LEU A 105 -13.16 15.49 0.21
CA LEU A 105 -12.89 15.12 1.60
C LEU A 105 -12.37 16.30 2.43
N ASP A 106 -11.64 17.25 1.82
CA ASP A 106 -11.21 18.48 2.49
C ASP A 106 -12.40 19.37 2.86
N ARG A 107 -13.44 19.38 2.00
CA ARG A 107 -14.65 20.20 2.18
C ARG A 107 -15.73 19.55 3.03
N ALA A 108 -15.81 18.22 3.04
CA ALA A 108 -16.80 17.50 3.82
C ALA A 108 -16.63 17.91 5.29
N SER A 109 -17.48 18.82 5.75
CA SER A 109 -17.43 19.49 7.05
C SER A 109 -17.74 18.49 8.16
N THR A 110 -16.82 17.58 8.50
CA THR A 110 -17.07 16.54 9.52
C THR A 110 -18.48 15.95 9.38
N ASN A 111 -18.94 15.72 8.13
CA ASN A 111 -20.24 15.12 7.88
C ASN A 111 -20.34 13.87 8.76
N SER A 112 -21.53 13.64 9.32
CA SER A 112 -21.85 12.60 10.31
C SER A 112 -20.91 11.41 10.22
N LYS A 113 -20.33 10.98 11.34
CA LYS A 113 -19.40 9.84 11.46
C LYS A 113 -19.76 8.67 10.50
N THR A 114 -21.06 8.42 10.36
CA THR A 114 -21.70 7.45 9.47
C THR A 114 -21.38 7.64 7.97
N ASP A 115 -21.41 8.87 7.46
CA ASP A 115 -21.21 9.18 6.05
C ASP A 115 -19.77 8.99 5.60
N ARG A 116 -18.78 9.19 6.49
CA ARG A 116 -17.37 8.93 6.18
C ARG A 116 -17.04 7.44 6.27
N ALA A 117 -17.65 6.73 7.22
CA ALA A 117 -17.43 5.30 7.43
C ALA A 117 -17.77 4.46 6.19
N GLN A 118 -18.81 4.84 5.43
CA GLN A 118 -19.20 4.12 4.21
C GLN A 118 -18.20 4.28 3.04
N PHE A 119 -17.34 5.31 3.06
CA PHE A 119 -16.38 5.55 1.97
C PHE A 119 -15.10 4.75 2.12
N ALA A 120 -14.68 4.46 3.36
CA ALA A 120 -13.48 3.66 3.63
C ALA A 120 -13.44 2.31 2.89
N PRO A 121 -14.49 1.45 2.94
CA PRO A 121 -14.50 0.21 2.16
C PRO A 121 -14.43 0.47 0.66
N LEU A 122 -15.21 1.41 0.13
CA LEU A 122 -15.23 1.71 -1.31
C LEU A 122 -13.88 2.23 -1.83
N LEU A 123 -13.18 3.04 -1.03
CA LEU A 123 -11.84 3.54 -1.37
C LEU A 123 -10.78 2.43 -1.33
N LEU A 124 -10.89 1.47 -0.42
CA LEU A 124 -10.03 0.28 -0.44
C LEU A 124 -10.26 -0.54 -1.71
N ALA A 125 -11.52 -0.78 -2.08
CA ALA A 125 -11.88 -1.50 -3.32
C ALA A 125 -11.38 -0.78 -4.57
N ALA A 126 -11.31 0.56 -4.52
CA ALA A 126 -10.83 1.36 -5.63
C ALA A 126 -9.30 1.25 -5.83
N ILE A 127 -8.52 0.82 -4.84
CA ILE A 127 -7.06 0.73 -4.95
C ILE A 127 -6.64 -0.23 -6.08
N PRO A 128 -7.03 -1.52 -6.09
CA PRO A 128 -6.66 -2.44 -7.17
C PRO A 128 -7.20 -1.98 -8.53
N ALA A 129 -8.44 -1.49 -8.59
CA ALA A 129 -9.06 -1.01 -9.82
C ALA A 129 -8.31 0.19 -10.42
N ALA A 130 -7.90 1.15 -9.58
CA ALA A 130 -7.25 2.37 -10.04
C ALA A 130 -5.79 2.15 -10.47
N ILE A 131 -5.06 1.28 -9.77
CA ILE A 131 -3.64 0.98 -10.01
C ILE A 131 -3.47 -0.06 -11.14
N GLY A 132 -4.45 -0.94 -11.31
CA GLY A 132 -4.41 -2.02 -12.29
C GLY A 132 -3.30 -3.04 -11.98
N SER A 133 -2.58 -3.49 -13.01
CA SER A 133 -1.48 -4.45 -12.88
C SER A 133 -0.13 -3.83 -12.50
N THR A 134 -0.10 -2.52 -12.25
CA THR A 134 1.14 -1.81 -11.89
C THR A 134 1.55 -2.18 -10.46
N ASP A 135 2.86 -2.28 -10.22
CA ASP A 135 3.39 -2.36 -8.86
C ASP A 135 2.88 -1.16 -8.03
N PRO A 136 2.17 -1.38 -6.90
CA PRO A 136 1.67 -0.29 -6.06
C PRO A 136 2.76 0.70 -5.64
N ALA A 137 4.00 0.25 -5.46
CA ALA A 137 5.10 1.14 -5.11
C ALA A 137 5.55 2.08 -6.23
N LYS A 138 5.14 1.81 -7.49
CA LYS A 138 5.51 2.60 -8.67
C LYS A 138 4.36 3.43 -9.23
N HIS A 139 3.14 3.21 -8.74
CA HIS A 139 1.97 3.89 -9.29
C HIS A 139 1.72 5.24 -8.61
N PRO A 140 1.54 6.35 -9.36
CA PRO A 140 1.48 7.70 -8.79
C PRO A 140 0.25 7.96 -7.92
N LEU A 141 -0.83 7.17 -8.07
CA LEU A 141 -2.05 7.31 -7.27
C LEU A 141 -2.00 6.57 -5.92
N THR A 142 -1.04 5.67 -5.70
CA THR A 142 -1.04 4.79 -4.53
C THR A 142 -1.06 5.57 -3.22
N LEU A 143 -0.18 6.56 -3.08
CA LEU A 143 -0.09 7.36 -1.85
C LEU A 143 -1.32 8.25 -1.66
N LYS A 144 -1.88 8.78 -2.75
CA LYS A 144 -3.10 9.59 -2.70
C LYS A 144 -4.29 8.75 -2.24
N LEU A 145 -4.49 7.57 -2.81
CA LEU A 145 -5.56 6.66 -2.41
C LEU A 145 -5.41 6.18 -0.96
N ALA A 146 -4.19 5.85 -0.53
CA ALA A 146 -3.93 5.50 0.87
C ALA A 146 -4.24 6.67 1.83
N SER A 147 -3.90 7.91 1.44
CA SER A 147 -4.28 9.12 2.19
C SER A 147 -5.81 9.26 2.31
N LEU A 148 -6.54 9.09 1.21
CA LEU A 148 -8.01 9.13 1.20
C LEU A 148 -8.62 8.04 2.08
N VAL A 149 -8.09 6.81 2.05
CA VAL A 149 -8.51 5.70 2.93
C VAL A 149 -8.29 6.06 4.39
N ALA A 150 -7.09 6.52 4.75
CA ALA A 150 -6.79 6.88 6.13
C ALA A 150 -7.70 8.01 6.65
N ARG A 151 -7.91 9.04 5.84
CA ARG A 151 -8.76 10.20 6.17
C ARG A 151 -10.24 9.84 6.29
N SER A 152 -10.75 8.95 5.43
CA SER A 152 -12.15 8.49 5.50
C SER A 152 -12.40 7.57 6.69
N ALA A 153 -11.41 6.78 7.12
CA ALA A 153 -11.53 5.92 8.28
C ALA A 153 -11.30 6.64 9.62
N THR A 154 -10.48 7.70 9.64
CA THR A 154 -10.10 8.42 10.86
C THR A 154 -11.34 9.01 11.54
N ASN A 155 -11.52 8.66 12.82
CA ASN A 155 -12.69 9.00 13.65
C ASN A 155 -14.04 8.47 13.14
N ALA A 156 -14.07 7.80 11.97
CA ALA A 156 -15.29 7.27 11.36
C ALA A 156 -15.54 5.80 11.75
N LEU A 157 -14.46 5.00 11.80
CA LEU A 157 -14.52 3.59 12.18
C LEU A 157 -14.06 3.39 13.62
N ASP A 158 -14.69 2.43 14.30
CA ASP A 158 -14.26 1.99 15.62
C ASP A 158 -13.18 0.90 15.49
N PHE A 159 -12.15 0.98 16.34
CA PHE A 159 -11.04 0.04 16.38
C PHE A 159 -10.77 -0.41 17.83
N PRO A 160 -11.03 -1.67 18.21
CA PRO A 160 -11.70 -2.71 17.42
C PRO A 160 -13.20 -2.41 17.17
N PRO A 161 -13.82 -3.02 16.14
CA PRO A 161 -15.26 -2.93 15.91
C PRO A 161 -16.01 -3.75 16.97
N LEU A 162 -16.36 -3.12 18.10
CA LEU A 162 -17.00 -3.81 19.22
C LEU A 162 -18.54 -3.80 19.15
N SER A 163 -19.12 -2.87 18.40
CA SER A 163 -20.58 -2.77 18.29
C SER A 163 -21.14 -3.81 17.30
N PRO A 164 -22.37 -4.33 17.53
CA PRO A 164 -23.02 -5.24 16.58
C PRO A 164 -23.11 -4.64 15.17
N ALA A 165 -23.36 -3.34 15.06
CA ALA A 165 -23.38 -2.62 13.79
C ALA A 165 -22.00 -2.59 13.10
N ALA A 166 -20.92 -2.36 13.86
CA ALA A 166 -19.56 -2.35 13.30
C ALA A 166 -19.10 -3.75 12.87
N LEU A 167 -19.46 -4.79 13.62
CA LEU A 167 -19.22 -6.18 13.24
C LEU A 167 -19.99 -6.56 11.97
N ALA A 168 -21.28 -6.24 11.90
CA ALA A 168 -22.10 -6.46 10.71
C ALA A 168 -21.54 -5.69 9.50
N ALA A 169 -21.12 -4.44 9.69
CA ALA A 169 -20.50 -3.64 8.63
C ALA A 169 -19.18 -4.27 8.14
N ARG A 170 -18.34 -4.78 9.04
CA ARG A 170 -17.11 -5.52 8.65
C ARG A 170 -17.47 -6.75 7.81
N ASP A 171 -18.41 -7.55 8.29
CA ASP A 171 -18.75 -8.84 7.67
C ASP A 171 -19.53 -8.68 6.36
N THR A 172 -20.23 -7.56 6.17
CA THR A 172 -20.99 -7.28 4.93
C THR A 172 -20.20 -6.45 3.93
N LEU A 173 -19.62 -5.32 4.36
CA LEU A 173 -18.97 -4.37 3.48
C LEU A 173 -17.53 -4.77 3.17
N PHE A 174 -16.75 -5.20 4.16
CA PHE A 174 -15.33 -5.50 3.96
C PHE A 174 -15.09 -6.96 3.55
N ALA A 175 -15.91 -7.92 4.00
CA ALA A 175 -15.71 -9.32 3.63
C ALA A 175 -15.98 -9.62 2.15
N ALA A 176 -16.95 -8.94 1.55
CA ALA A 176 -17.32 -9.13 0.14
C ALA A 176 -16.54 -8.21 -0.83
N LEU A 177 -15.61 -7.40 -0.31
CA LEU A 177 -15.10 -6.23 -1.00
C LEU A 177 -14.10 -6.55 -2.13
N ALA A 178 -13.31 -7.60 -1.93
CA ALA A 178 -12.15 -7.89 -2.75
C ALA A 178 -11.79 -9.38 -2.69
N THR A 179 -11.27 -9.90 -3.79
CA THR A 179 -10.61 -11.20 -3.89
C THR A 179 -9.34 -11.24 -3.06
N ASP A 180 -8.78 -12.43 -2.82
CA ASP A 180 -7.54 -12.59 -2.06
C ASP A 180 -6.36 -11.83 -2.70
N ALA A 181 -6.28 -11.84 -4.03
CA ALA A 181 -5.26 -11.11 -4.79
C ALA A 181 -5.41 -9.60 -4.67
N GLU A 182 -6.64 -9.10 -4.76
CA GLU A 182 -6.94 -7.67 -4.58
C GLU A 182 -6.63 -7.21 -3.15
N TRP A 183 -6.92 -8.03 -2.13
CA TRP A 183 -6.51 -7.76 -0.76
C TRP A 183 -4.99 -7.68 -0.61
N ALA A 184 -4.24 -8.55 -1.29
CA ALA A 184 -2.79 -8.46 -1.31
C ALA A 184 -2.31 -7.14 -1.93
N THR A 185 -2.90 -6.72 -3.06
CA THR A 185 -2.61 -5.42 -3.69
C THR A 185 -2.94 -4.24 -2.77
N ILE A 186 -4.07 -4.31 -2.04
CA ILE A 186 -4.45 -3.32 -1.04
C ILE A 186 -3.39 -3.25 0.07
N HIS A 187 -3.01 -4.38 0.66
CA HIS A 187 -2.00 -4.39 1.73
C HIS A 187 -0.64 -3.92 1.25
N ASP A 188 -0.23 -4.27 0.03
CA ASP A 188 1.02 -3.78 -0.57
C ASP A 188 1.00 -2.26 -0.79
N ALA A 189 -0.12 -1.71 -1.27
CA ALA A 189 -0.33 -0.27 -1.39
C ALA A 189 -0.26 0.44 -0.03
N LEU A 190 -0.90 -0.13 1.00
CA LEU A 190 -0.87 0.41 2.36
C LEU A 190 0.52 0.25 3.01
N ALA A 191 1.23 -0.85 2.75
CA ALA A 191 2.60 -1.03 3.19
C ALA A 191 3.53 0.00 2.54
N TYR A 192 3.34 0.30 1.25
CA TYR A 192 4.07 1.37 0.58
C TYR A 192 3.79 2.75 1.18
N ALA A 193 2.53 3.04 1.51
CA ALA A 193 2.14 4.24 2.25
C ALA A 193 2.78 4.31 3.65
N LEU A 194 2.85 3.19 4.37
CA LEU A 194 3.51 3.09 5.67
C LEU A 194 5.04 3.29 5.58
N ARG A 195 5.66 3.05 4.42
CA ARG A 195 7.11 3.26 4.22
C ARG A 195 7.51 4.72 4.00
N GLN A 196 6.58 5.59 3.60
CA GLN A 196 6.93 6.96 3.21
C GLN A 196 7.46 7.76 4.40
N PRO A 197 8.71 8.25 4.40
CA PRO A 197 9.27 8.98 5.54
C PRO A 197 8.69 10.41 5.67
N SER A 198 8.29 11.00 4.55
CA SER A 198 7.85 12.40 4.44
C SER A 198 6.35 12.61 4.63
N GLY A 199 5.63 11.60 5.12
CA GLY A 199 4.17 11.65 5.26
C GLY A 199 3.40 11.19 4.02
N LEU A 200 2.07 11.35 4.07
CA LEU A 200 1.18 11.09 2.93
C LEU A 200 0.74 12.41 2.29
N PRO A 201 0.36 12.41 1.00
CA PRO A 201 -0.12 13.61 0.32
C PRO A 201 -1.23 14.32 1.10
N ASN A 202 -1.12 15.64 1.19
CA ASN A 202 -2.07 16.55 1.86
C ASN A 202 -2.20 16.37 3.39
N LEU A 203 -1.26 15.66 4.04
CA LEU A 203 -1.13 15.60 5.50
C LEU A 203 0.13 16.35 5.90
N THR A 204 0.01 17.65 6.16
CA THR A 204 1.16 18.56 6.39
C THR A 204 1.63 18.59 7.85
N ASN A 205 0.81 18.13 8.80
CA ASN A 205 1.16 18.04 10.22
C ASN A 205 1.64 16.62 10.57
N GLY A 206 2.77 16.52 11.29
CA GLY A 206 3.29 15.27 11.81
C GLY A 206 2.29 14.49 12.68
N GLU A 207 1.43 15.18 13.43
CA GLU A 207 0.39 14.52 14.21
C GLU A 207 -0.67 13.87 13.32
N GLN A 208 -1.13 14.58 12.28
CA GLN A 208 -2.12 14.08 11.32
C GLN A 208 -1.61 12.84 10.60
N TRP A 209 -0.35 12.86 10.20
CA TRP A 209 0.30 11.72 9.55
C TRP A 209 0.42 10.51 10.50
N SER A 210 0.86 10.70 11.74
CA SER A 210 0.99 9.61 12.72
C SER A 210 -0.36 8.98 13.04
N THR A 211 -1.41 9.80 13.09
CA THR A 211 -2.80 9.35 13.25
C THR A 211 -3.26 8.56 12.03
N ALA A 212 -3.02 9.06 10.82
CA ALA A 212 -3.34 8.35 9.58
C ALA A 212 -2.68 6.96 9.52
N LYS A 213 -1.39 6.84 9.87
CA LYS A 213 -0.71 5.54 9.90
C LYS A 213 -1.27 4.57 10.92
N ARG A 214 -1.57 5.04 12.13
CA ARG A 214 -2.24 4.21 13.15
C ARG A 214 -3.63 3.76 12.68
N THR A 215 -4.36 4.61 11.98
CA THR A 215 -5.64 4.26 11.35
C THR A 215 -5.45 3.16 10.30
N LEU A 216 -4.45 3.28 9.41
CA LEU A 216 -4.15 2.25 8.41
C LEU A 216 -3.77 0.91 9.06
N ILE A 217 -2.90 0.91 10.07
CA ILE A 217 -2.52 -0.30 10.83
C ILE A 217 -3.77 -0.94 11.47
N SER A 218 -4.63 -0.13 12.09
CA SER A 218 -5.87 -0.60 12.72
C SER A 218 -6.85 -1.17 11.70
N LEU A 219 -6.96 -0.57 10.52
CA LEU A 219 -7.78 -1.04 9.41
C LEU A 219 -7.27 -2.39 8.88
N ILE A 220 -5.96 -2.51 8.64
CA ILE A 220 -5.31 -3.75 8.20
C ILE A 220 -5.58 -4.88 9.20
N HIS A 221 -5.45 -4.61 10.50
CA HIS A 221 -5.62 -5.63 11.53
C HIS A 221 -7.09 -6.01 11.77
N TRP A 222 -7.97 -5.04 11.98
CA TRP A 222 -9.32 -5.27 12.50
C TRP A 222 -10.41 -5.43 11.43
N TRP A 223 -10.24 -4.78 10.28
CA TRP A 223 -11.27 -4.69 9.25
C TRP A 223 -10.97 -5.56 8.02
N THR A 224 -9.75 -6.10 7.90
CA THR A 224 -9.45 -7.10 6.88
C THR A 224 -9.95 -8.49 7.34
N PRO A 225 -10.77 -9.21 6.56
CA PRO A 225 -11.30 -10.54 6.93
C PRO A 225 -10.18 -11.55 7.14
N ALA A 226 -10.17 -12.31 8.25
CA ALA A 226 -9.00 -13.07 8.72
C ALA A 226 -8.40 -14.07 7.70
N ASP A 227 -9.20 -14.58 6.76
CA ASP A 227 -8.81 -15.52 5.71
C ASP A 227 -8.14 -14.86 4.49
N LYS A 228 -8.21 -13.52 4.37
CA LYS A 228 -7.72 -12.77 3.20
C LYS A 228 -6.30 -12.27 3.35
N ALA A 229 -5.49 -12.57 2.33
CA ALA A 229 -4.14 -12.06 2.09
C ALA A 229 -3.24 -12.12 3.34
N ALA A 230 -3.24 -13.26 4.04
CA ALA A 230 -2.59 -13.40 5.34
C ALA A 230 -1.11 -12.97 5.33
N TRP A 231 -0.36 -13.35 4.27
CA TRP A 231 1.05 -12.97 4.11
C TRP A 231 1.21 -11.46 3.89
N ALA A 232 0.40 -10.84 3.03
CA ALA A 232 0.50 -9.42 2.68
C ALA A 232 0.07 -8.53 3.86
N ARG A 233 -0.97 -8.94 4.60
CA ARG A 233 -1.37 -8.32 5.86
C ARG A 233 -0.22 -8.34 6.86
N SER A 234 0.40 -9.50 7.03
CA SER A 234 1.55 -9.66 7.92
C SER A 234 2.67 -8.72 7.49
N TYR A 235 3.03 -8.72 6.21
CA TYR A 235 4.04 -7.81 5.68
C TYR A 235 3.72 -6.33 5.98
N ALA A 236 2.50 -5.87 5.74
CA ALA A 236 2.10 -4.49 6.00
C ALA A 236 2.18 -4.11 7.50
N LEU A 237 1.76 -5.01 8.40
CA LEU A 237 1.90 -4.81 9.84
C LEU A 237 3.38 -4.79 10.28
N PHE A 238 4.20 -5.67 9.71
CA PHE A 238 5.64 -5.70 9.96
C PHE A 238 6.33 -4.39 9.54
N VAL A 239 5.99 -3.86 8.37
CA VAL A 239 6.44 -2.54 7.91
C VAL A 239 6.10 -1.45 8.92
N GLY A 240 4.89 -1.48 9.49
CA GLY A 240 4.49 -0.55 10.56
C GLY A 240 5.38 -0.62 11.80
N THR A 241 5.92 -1.79 12.16
CA THR A 241 6.84 -1.93 13.32
C THR A 241 8.20 -1.27 13.09
N CYS A 242 8.53 -0.96 11.84
CA CYS A 242 9.77 -0.32 11.44
C CYS A 242 9.65 1.22 11.35
N ASP A 243 8.53 1.79 11.78
CA ASP A 243 8.27 3.23 11.70
C ASP A 243 9.26 4.05 12.54
N PRO A 244 9.78 5.19 12.04
CA PRO A 244 10.60 6.09 12.85
C PRO A 244 9.85 6.73 14.02
N VAL A 245 8.51 6.84 13.94
CA VAL A 245 7.66 7.42 14.97
C VAL A 245 7.23 6.33 15.96
N ALA A 246 7.69 6.45 17.22
CA ALA A 246 7.47 5.45 18.26
C ALA A 246 5.98 5.08 18.47
N ILE A 247 5.08 6.06 18.55
CA ILE A 247 3.65 5.78 18.76
C ILE A 247 3.02 4.96 17.63
N VAL A 248 3.56 5.06 16.41
CA VAL A 248 3.13 4.24 15.27
C VAL A 248 3.75 2.84 15.38
N ALA A 249 5.06 2.76 15.62
CA ALA A 249 5.78 1.50 15.74
C ALA A 249 5.25 0.62 16.88
N ASP A 250 4.93 1.20 18.04
CA ASP A 250 4.38 0.50 19.21
C ASP A 250 2.97 -0.01 18.95
N HIS A 251 2.15 0.79 18.25
CA HIS A 251 0.81 0.37 17.82
C HIS A 251 0.88 -0.80 16.83
N ALA A 252 1.77 -0.71 15.84
CA ALA A 252 2.03 -1.78 14.90
C ALA A 252 2.53 -3.05 15.60
N GLU A 253 3.50 -2.94 16.52
CA GLU A 253 4.04 -4.06 17.28
C GLU A 253 2.95 -4.77 18.09
N THR A 254 2.05 -4.00 18.71
CA THR A 254 0.91 -4.55 19.47
C THR A 254 -0.04 -5.33 18.58
N THR A 255 -0.38 -4.80 17.39
CA THR A 255 -1.24 -5.50 16.42
C THR A 255 -0.55 -6.71 15.78
N TRP A 256 0.75 -6.60 15.48
CA TRP A 256 1.58 -7.66 14.94
C TRP A 256 1.62 -8.89 15.85
N ARG A 257 1.81 -8.68 17.17
CA ARG A 257 1.82 -9.77 18.15
C ARG A 257 0.49 -10.50 18.28
N LYS A 258 -0.62 -9.80 18.02
CA LYS A 258 -1.97 -10.39 18.00
C LYS A 258 -2.28 -11.11 16.69
N ASN A 259 -1.53 -10.84 15.63
CA ASN A 259 -1.73 -11.45 14.33
C ASN A 259 -1.07 -12.84 14.28
N LYS A 260 -1.78 -13.82 13.71
CA LYS A 260 -1.20 -15.15 13.47
C LYS A 260 -0.27 -15.05 12.25
N VAL A 261 1.02 -14.94 12.49
CA VAL A 261 2.05 -14.83 11.44
C VAL A 261 2.62 -16.20 11.14
N ASP A 262 2.55 -16.62 9.88
CA ASP A 262 3.32 -17.76 9.38
C ASP A 262 4.73 -17.28 9.01
N VAL A 263 5.72 -17.66 9.81
CA VAL A 263 7.12 -17.27 9.61
C VAL A 263 7.81 -18.03 8.49
N GLU A 264 7.19 -19.07 7.95
CA GLU A 264 7.75 -19.91 6.88
C GLU A 264 7.13 -19.62 5.51
N ASP A 265 6.10 -18.76 5.41
CA ASP A 265 5.53 -18.34 4.12
C ASP A 265 6.59 -17.64 3.26
N ALA A 266 6.92 -18.26 2.13
CA ALA A 266 7.99 -17.81 1.24
C ALA A 266 7.75 -16.40 0.66
N ARG A 267 6.49 -15.98 0.47
CA ARG A 267 6.16 -14.64 -0.03
C ARG A 267 6.45 -13.59 1.03
N LEU A 268 6.05 -13.86 2.29
CA LEU A 268 6.35 -12.99 3.42
C LEU A 268 7.85 -12.87 3.66
N VAL A 269 8.57 -14.00 3.69
CA VAL A 269 10.03 -14.02 3.85
C VAL A 269 10.71 -13.20 2.76
N LYS A 270 10.34 -13.43 1.49
CA LYS A 270 10.87 -12.67 0.35
C LYS A 270 10.58 -11.17 0.49
N ALA A 271 9.38 -10.78 0.90
CA ALA A 271 9.00 -9.38 1.08
C ALA A 271 9.79 -8.71 2.23
N ILE A 272 9.98 -9.39 3.37
CA ILE A 272 10.74 -8.87 4.52
C ILE A 272 12.24 -8.76 4.20
N LEU A 273 12.83 -9.75 3.52
CA LEU A 273 14.20 -9.67 3.06
C LEU A 273 14.36 -8.57 2.00
N GLY A 274 13.38 -8.45 1.10
CA GLY A 274 13.30 -7.35 0.14
C GLY A 274 13.25 -5.98 0.81
N LEU A 275 12.51 -5.83 1.91
CA LEU A 275 12.50 -4.61 2.72
C LEU A 275 13.89 -4.26 3.27
N TYR A 276 14.69 -5.26 3.66
CA TYR A 276 16.07 -5.01 4.09
C TYR A 276 16.97 -4.59 2.93
N LEU A 277 16.86 -5.27 1.79
CA LEU A 277 17.81 -5.15 0.67
C LEU A 277 17.48 -4.03 -0.32
N ALA A 278 16.20 -3.68 -0.47
CA ALA A 278 15.70 -2.75 -1.46
C ALA A 278 14.63 -1.84 -0.84
N GLN A 279 15.06 -0.66 -0.36
CA GLN A 279 14.12 0.42 -0.09
C GLN A 279 13.78 1.12 -1.42
N PRO A 280 12.50 1.43 -1.68
CA PRO A 280 12.12 2.19 -2.88
C PRO A 280 12.71 3.60 -2.79
N THR A 281 13.44 4.03 -3.83
CA THR A 281 13.83 5.44 -4.01
C THR A 281 13.61 5.89 -5.44
N GLU A 282 13.34 7.18 -5.64
CA GLU A 282 13.24 7.84 -6.96
C GLU A 282 14.57 7.85 -7.74
N GLN A 283 15.69 7.57 -7.05
CA GLN A 283 17.04 7.53 -7.63
C GLN A 283 17.49 6.08 -7.84
N GLU A 284 18.14 5.80 -8.98
CA GLU A 284 18.60 4.48 -9.44
C GLU A 284 19.62 3.78 -8.50
N THR A 285 20.02 4.42 -7.39
CA THR A 285 20.85 3.81 -6.36
C THR A 285 20.00 3.38 -5.15
N PRO A 286 20.02 2.10 -4.75
CA PRO A 286 19.31 1.64 -3.56
C PRO A 286 19.83 2.37 -2.33
N THR A 287 18.93 3.05 -1.61
CA THR A 287 19.28 3.61 -0.30
C THR A 287 19.39 2.48 0.73
N PRO A 288 20.41 2.49 1.61
CA PRO A 288 20.53 1.49 2.66
C PRO A 288 19.29 1.49 3.57
N ALA A 289 18.83 0.32 3.99
CA ALA A 289 17.73 0.21 4.96
C ALA A 289 18.04 0.97 6.26
N THR A 290 17.01 1.55 6.86
CA THR A 290 17.15 2.29 8.12
C THR A 290 17.56 1.34 9.26
N VAL A 291 18.18 1.89 10.30
CA VAL A 291 18.57 1.14 11.51
C VAL A 291 17.37 0.39 12.12
N ALA A 292 16.18 0.99 12.10
CA ALA A 292 14.94 0.38 12.57
C ALA A 292 14.56 -0.86 11.75
N VAL A 293 14.54 -0.74 10.42
CA VAL A 293 14.27 -1.86 9.50
C VAL A 293 15.30 -2.97 9.71
N LYS A 294 16.60 -2.65 9.66
CA LYS A 294 17.67 -3.65 9.82
C LYS A 294 17.51 -4.43 11.13
N THR A 295 17.28 -3.73 12.24
CA THR A 295 17.12 -4.34 13.56
C THR A 295 15.88 -5.25 13.63
N LYS A 296 14.74 -4.80 13.12
CA LYS A 296 13.48 -5.57 13.16
C LYS A 296 13.54 -6.80 12.27
N VAL A 297 14.09 -6.68 11.07
CA VAL A 297 14.25 -7.80 10.12
C VAL A 297 15.17 -8.86 10.73
N LEU A 298 16.34 -8.48 11.23
CA LEU A 298 17.30 -9.43 11.83
C LEU A 298 16.69 -10.18 13.02
N ALA A 299 15.91 -9.50 13.86
CA ALA A 299 15.21 -10.13 14.98
C ALA A 299 14.09 -11.09 14.54
N TRP A 300 13.59 -10.97 13.31
CA TRP A 300 12.54 -11.83 12.77
C TRP A 300 13.10 -13.03 12.00
N VAL A 301 14.09 -12.83 11.12
CA VAL A 301 14.62 -13.89 10.23
C VAL A 301 15.27 -15.05 10.98
N VAL A 302 15.76 -14.83 12.20
CA VAL A 302 16.28 -15.88 13.10
C VAL A 302 15.22 -16.90 13.55
N LYS A 303 13.94 -16.67 13.23
CA LYS A 303 12.83 -17.56 13.54
C LYS A 303 12.35 -18.38 12.34
N SER A 304 12.88 -18.09 11.15
CA SER A 304 12.40 -18.64 9.88
C SER A 304 13.44 -19.53 9.24
N LYS A 305 13.08 -20.78 8.96
CA LYS A 305 13.93 -21.71 8.19
C LYS A 305 13.93 -21.34 6.72
N THR A 306 12.81 -20.89 6.18
CA THR A 306 12.70 -20.40 4.80
C THR A 306 13.65 -19.21 4.58
N ALA A 307 13.74 -18.27 5.53
CA ALA A 307 14.71 -17.17 5.47
C ALA A 307 16.16 -17.67 5.51
N ALA A 308 16.44 -18.68 6.34
CA ALA A 308 17.76 -19.31 6.43
C ALA A 308 18.19 -20.06 5.17
N ASN A 309 17.26 -20.34 4.25
CA ASN A 309 17.50 -21.00 2.97
C ASN A 309 17.28 -20.07 1.76
N ALA A 310 16.96 -18.79 1.99
CA ALA A 310 16.68 -17.81 0.93
C ALA A 310 17.98 -17.27 0.31
N PHE A 311 18.61 -18.06 -0.56
CA PHE A 311 19.81 -17.67 -1.29
C PHE A 311 19.47 -16.95 -2.61
N PRO A 312 20.17 -15.85 -2.97
CA PRO A 312 21.35 -15.26 -2.32
C PRO A 312 21.03 -14.19 -1.25
N GLU A 313 19.76 -13.91 -0.96
CA GLU A 313 19.32 -12.82 -0.10
C GLU A 313 19.88 -12.90 1.32
N LEU A 314 19.92 -14.10 1.91
CA LEU A 314 20.43 -14.33 3.26
C LEU A 314 21.87 -13.82 3.41
N LEU A 315 22.73 -14.06 2.41
CA LEU A 315 24.13 -13.65 2.46
C LEU A 315 24.23 -12.14 2.36
N LYS A 316 23.48 -11.53 1.45
CA LYS A 316 23.44 -10.08 1.31
C LYS A 316 23.04 -9.41 2.62
N VAL A 317 22.04 -9.96 3.31
CA VAL A 317 21.59 -9.47 4.63
C VAL A 317 22.67 -9.66 5.70
N VAL A 318 23.29 -10.83 5.81
CA VAL A 318 24.34 -11.10 6.80
C VAL A 318 25.55 -10.18 6.59
N PHE A 319 26.07 -10.11 5.36
CA PHE A 319 27.24 -9.29 5.06
C PHE A 319 26.95 -7.80 5.27
N ASP A 320 25.79 -7.29 4.83
CA ASP A 320 25.42 -5.90 5.11
C ASP A 320 25.23 -5.65 6.62
N ALA A 321 24.64 -6.59 7.37
CA ALA A 321 24.46 -6.44 8.81
C ALA A 321 25.80 -6.41 9.58
N MET A 322 26.83 -7.12 9.09
CA MET A 322 28.13 -7.19 9.75
C MET A 322 29.10 -6.11 9.28
N PHE A 323 29.09 -5.76 8.00
CA PHE A 323 30.12 -4.94 7.36
C PHE A 323 29.55 -3.77 6.55
N GLY A 324 28.22 -3.66 6.42
CA GLY A 324 27.55 -2.62 5.66
C GLY A 324 27.64 -1.23 6.31
N LYS A 325 27.29 -0.21 5.53
CA LYS A 325 27.22 1.17 6.02
C LYS A 325 26.06 1.33 7.01
N GLY A 326 26.31 2.08 8.09
CA GLY A 326 25.31 2.32 9.15
C GLY A 326 25.10 1.14 10.10
N THR A 327 25.99 0.13 10.08
CA THR A 327 25.98 -0.97 11.04
C THR A 327 26.28 -0.49 12.45
N THR A 328 25.43 -0.89 13.39
CA THR A 328 25.61 -0.67 14.83
C THR A 328 25.95 -1.98 15.51
N ALA A 329 26.48 -1.97 16.75
CA ALA A 329 26.74 -3.19 17.52
C ALA A 329 25.50 -4.11 17.63
N LYS A 330 24.30 -3.51 17.73
CA LYS A 330 23.03 -4.25 17.76
C LYS A 330 22.73 -4.96 16.44
N ILE A 331 22.94 -4.27 15.30
CA ILE A 331 22.75 -4.84 13.97
C ILE A 331 23.80 -5.93 13.72
N GLN A 332 25.05 -5.69 14.07
CA GLN A 332 26.13 -6.65 13.93
C GLN A 332 25.85 -7.93 14.74
N ALA A 333 25.42 -7.80 16.00
CA ALA A 333 24.99 -8.93 16.81
C ALA A 333 23.79 -9.67 16.19
N GLY A 334 22.83 -8.94 15.63
CA GLY A 334 21.71 -9.53 14.88
C GLY A 334 22.16 -10.29 13.63
N GLY A 335 23.13 -9.76 12.88
CA GLY A 335 23.74 -10.39 11.71
C GLY A 335 24.45 -11.69 12.08
N VAL A 336 25.27 -11.67 13.13
CA VAL A 336 25.91 -12.88 13.69
C VAL A 336 24.87 -13.88 14.19
N GLY A 337 23.80 -13.42 14.84
CA GLY A 337 22.72 -14.29 15.29
C GLY A 337 21.98 -14.98 14.14
N PHE A 338 21.65 -14.24 13.07
CA PHE A 338 21.06 -14.82 11.87
C PHE A 338 22.00 -15.80 11.18
N LEU A 339 23.28 -15.48 11.16
CA LEU A 339 24.31 -16.32 10.60
C LEU A 339 24.46 -17.66 11.36
N GLN A 340 24.43 -17.63 12.70
CA GLN A 340 24.39 -18.83 13.53
C GLN A 340 23.11 -19.65 13.30
N TRP A 341 21.98 -18.98 13.11
CA TRP A 341 20.71 -19.63 12.80
C TRP A 341 20.75 -20.36 11.45
N VAL A 342 21.36 -19.74 10.43
CA VAL A 342 21.58 -20.37 9.11
C VAL A 342 22.41 -21.64 9.26
N ALA A 343 23.55 -21.57 9.95
CA ALA A 343 24.41 -22.72 10.18
C ALA A 343 23.63 -23.88 10.86
N ARG A 344 22.88 -23.60 11.92
CA ARG A 344 22.08 -24.62 12.63
C ARG A 344 20.94 -25.20 11.79
N SER A 345 20.22 -24.34 11.08
CA SER A 345 19.05 -24.74 10.29
C SER A 345 19.42 -25.59 9.08
N VAL A 346 20.59 -25.34 8.51
CA VAL A 346 21.10 -26.12 7.38
C VAL A 346 21.80 -27.40 7.87
N CYS A 347 22.50 -27.38 9.01
CA CYS A 347 23.06 -28.59 9.62
C CYS A 347 22.00 -29.62 10.05
N LEU A 348 20.75 -29.21 10.34
CA LEU A 348 19.64 -30.12 10.65
C LEU A 348 19.07 -30.86 9.43
N TYR A 349 19.42 -30.45 8.21
CA TYR A 349 19.06 -31.15 6.96
C TYR A 349 20.16 -32.09 6.44
N LEU A 350 21.35 -32.08 7.06
CA LEU A 350 22.27 -33.18 6.92
C LEU A 350 21.69 -34.36 7.71
N PRO A 351 21.48 -35.55 7.12
CA PRO A 351 21.18 -36.73 7.90
C PRO A 351 22.35 -36.96 8.86
N ILE A 352 22.17 -36.60 10.13
CA ILE A 352 23.17 -36.80 11.22
C ILE A 352 23.65 -38.26 11.26
N ARG A 353 22.85 -39.18 10.72
CA ARG A 353 23.18 -40.60 10.59
C ARG A 353 24.38 -40.88 9.66
N ASP A 354 24.62 -40.05 8.65
CA ASP A 354 25.77 -40.20 7.74
C ASP A 354 27.00 -39.40 8.21
N LEU A 355 26.80 -38.41 9.10
CA LEU A 355 27.85 -37.58 9.70
C LEU A 355 28.80 -38.36 10.62
N PHE A 356 28.34 -39.48 11.19
CA PHE A 356 29.14 -40.39 12.00
C PHE A 356 29.64 -41.64 11.23
N ALA A 357 29.33 -41.75 9.93
CA ALA A 357 29.68 -42.90 9.11
C ALA A 357 30.93 -42.69 8.23
N GLY A 358 31.69 -41.60 8.43
CA GLY A 358 32.96 -41.36 7.75
C GLY A 358 32.84 -40.86 6.30
N ALA A 359 31.70 -40.32 5.90
CA ALA A 359 31.55 -39.67 4.59
C ALA A 359 32.18 -38.27 4.59
N ASP A 360 32.90 -37.94 3.51
CA ASP A 360 33.53 -36.63 3.27
C ASP A 360 32.48 -35.52 3.32
N MET A 361 32.55 -34.70 4.37
CA MET A 361 31.63 -33.61 4.66
C MET A 361 31.49 -32.64 3.48
N THR A 362 32.54 -32.53 2.66
CA THR A 362 32.62 -31.68 1.49
C THR A 362 31.71 -32.15 0.35
N ASP A 363 31.59 -33.46 0.13
CA ASP A 363 30.84 -34.03 -0.99
C ASP A 363 29.33 -34.06 -0.71
N THR A 364 28.93 -34.30 0.55
CA THR A 364 27.51 -34.19 0.97
C THR A 364 27.02 -32.74 0.94
N CYS A 365 27.85 -31.79 1.40
CA CYS A 365 27.54 -30.36 1.30
C CYS A 365 27.45 -29.89 -0.16
N ARG A 366 28.33 -30.37 -1.05
CA ARG A 366 28.27 -30.10 -2.51
C ARG A 366 26.96 -30.54 -3.17
N ARG A 367 26.41 -31.69 -2.76
CA ARG A 367 25.17 -32.24 -3.35
C ARG A 367 23.90 -31.52 -2.90
N ILE A 368 23.88 -30.96 -1.69
CA ILE A 368 22.72 -30.25 -1.13
C ILE A 368 22.68 -28.80 -1.59
N ASN A 369 23.81 -28.11 -1.54
CA ASN A 369 23.98 -26.78 -2.13
C ASN A 369 25.46 -26.56 -2.43
N PRO A 370 25.88 -26.48 -3.70
CA PRO A 370 27.29 -26.38 -4.08
C PRO A 370 28.02 -25.18 -3.46
N PHE A 371 27.28 -24.19 -2.96
CA PHE A 371 27.81 -22.99 -2.34
C PHE A 371 28.46 -23.19 -0.96
N TRP A 372 28.19 -24.29 -0.24
CA TRP A 372 28.86 -24.59 1.03
C TRP A 372 30.36 -24.80 0.90
N THR A 373 30.84 -25.16 -0.30
CA THR A 373 32.27 -25.25 -0.61
C THR A 373 33.01 -23.91 -0.46
N VAL A 374 32.30 -22.79 -0.54
CA VAL A 374 32.87 -21.43 -0.41
C VAL A 374 32.87 -20.96 1.04
N LEU A 375 31.87 -21.36 1.83
CA LEU A 375 31.72 -20.91 3.23
C LEU A 375 32.41 -21.84 4.23
N LEU A 376 32.45 -23.16 3.97
CA LEU A 376 33.09 -24.14 4.84
C LEU A 376 34.56 -23.83 5.13
N PRO A 377 35.43 -23.51 4.13
CA PRO A 377 36.84 -23.24 4.39
C PRO A 377 37.08 -21.96 5.20
N PHE A 378 36.15 -21.01 5.11
CA PHE A 378 36.24 -19.72 5.80
C PHE A 378 35.82 -19.84 7.28
N TRP A 379 35.16 -20.94 7.66
CA TRP A 379 34.51 -21.13 8.97
C TRP A 379 34.98 -22.35 9.75
N PHE A 380 35.40 -23.39 9.04
CA PHE A 380 36.08 -24.57 9.57
C PHE A 380 37.39 -24.74 8.80
N PRO A 381 38.40 -23.90 9.08
CA PRO A 381 39.69 -23.99 8.39
C PRO A 381 40.46 -25.30 8.69
N GLU A 382 39.98 -26.10 9.65
CA GLU A 382 40.58 -27.39 10.06
C GLU A 382 39.84 -28.63 9.53
N LEU A 383 38.78 -28.45 8.74
CA LEU A 383 38.10 -29.50 7.96
C LEU A 383 38.55 -29.42 6.50
#